data_AF-A0A7S2W044-F1
#
_entry.id   AF-A0A7S2W044-F1
#
_cell.length_a   1.000
_cell.length_b   1.000
_cell.length_c   1.000
_cell.angle_alpha   90.00
_cell.angle_beta   90.00
_cell.angle_gamma   90.00
#
_symmetry.space_group_name_H-M   'P 1'
#
loop_
_entity.id
_entity.type
_entity.pdbx_description
1 polymer ?
#
loop_
_entity_poly.entity_id
_entity_poly.type
_entity_poly.pdbx_seq_one_letter_code
_entity_poly.pdbx_strand_id
1 'polypeptide(L)'
;NVFAEGPRKLVMAERGDNSQETMLYSPLKTPTAALGEWGIGVAMYFSTLYKVALLLLIAGLITLANAIYYNSAEYDASDNRVSSTNPLLHLSAVCSDTEWVECINCKEDVYTSAFAKSVNSAKVFVKHNKCKGAEMDQSMVTLGALVFLLICFGLLDWYQRKLEVRFDENWMTASDYSVLVKNPPKDAKDPEEWKTFFEQWAEKQVTCCTIALDNQDLLKALIQRRIYKFELENILKLAKVTVNLDDDVQVRDAVTKFVEKNNAETRSCMATLFGYTILPLLRLFKLSPLKPEVLVEEII
;
A
#
# COMPACT_ATOMS: atom_id res chain seq x y z
N ASN A 1 41.59 5.20 8.34
CA ASN A 1 41.39 3.87 8.94
C ASN A 1 40.07 3.80 9.71
N VAL A 2 38.92 3.88 9.03
CA VAL A 2 37.57 3.88 9.69
C VAL A 2 36.67 2.74 9.16
N PHE A 3 37.24 1.73 8.50
CA PHE A 3 36.48 0.59 7.99
C PHE A 3 37.15 -0.72 8.39
N ALA A 4 37.04 -1.09 9.67
CA ALA A 4 37.34 -2.44 10.14
C ALA A 4 36.81 -2.68 11.56
N GLU A 5 35.55 -2.35 11.82
CA GLU A 5 34.83 -3.04 12.90
C GLU A 5 33.79 -3.92 12.23
N GLY A 6 33.92 -5.24 12.44
CA GLY A 6 32.92 -6.21 11.98
C GLY A 6 31.54 -5.88 12.54
N PRO A 7 30.47 -6.53 12.04
CA PRO A 7 29.12 -6.25 12.52
C PRO A 7 29.06 -6.50 14.03
N ARG A 8 29.11 -5.42 14.82
CA ARG A 8 28.85 -5.47 16.26
C ARG A 8 27.47 -6.11 16.38
N LYS A 9 27.39 -7.23 17.08
CA LYS A 9 26.15 -7.93 17.34
C LYS A 9 25.26 -6.93 18.08
N LEU A 10 24.23 -6.41 17.41
CA LEU A 10 23.28 -5.48 18.02
C LEU A 10 22.56 -6.27 19.10
N VAL A 11 22.87 -5.95 20.35
CA VAL A 11 22.16 -6.49 21.52
C VAL A 11 21.02 -5.52 21.80
N MET A 12 19.81 -6.05 21.93
CA MET A 12 18.66 -5.25 22.32
C MET A 12 18.94 -4.70 23.72
N ALA A 13 18.81 -3.38 23.89
CA ALA A 13 18.96 -2.75 25.19
C ALA A 13 17.88 -3.27 26.15
N GLU A 14 18.24 -3.45 27.41
CA GLU A 14 17.24 -3.79 28.43
C GLU A 14 16.29 -2.62 28.67
N ARG A 15 15.09 -2.92 29.18
CA ARG A 15 14.05 -1.90 29.37
C ARG A 15 14.51 -0.84 30.37
N GLY A 16 14.53 0.41 29.92
CA GLY A 16 14.97 1.56 30.73
C GLY A 16 16.48 1.80 30.70
N ASP A 17 17.24 1.01 29.92
CA ASP A 17 18.65 1.28 29.68
C ASP A 17 18.81 2.47 28.73
N ASN A 18 19.30 3.59 29.27
CA ASN A 18 19.61 4.81 28.53
C ASN A 18 21.14 4.99 28.34
N SER A 19 21.93 3.93 28.54
CA SER A 19 23.40 4.02 28.53
C SER A 19 24.00 4.34 27.15
N GLN A 20 23.26 4.10 26.07
CA GLN A 20 23.71 4.39 24.70
C GLN A 20 22.76 5.33 23.96
N GLU A 21 23.34 6.18 23.12
CA GLU A 21 22.58 7.05 22.22
C GLU A 21 21.80 6.20 21.20
N THR A 22 20.52 6.54 21.01
CA THR A 22 19.67 5.87 20.05
C THR A 22 20.14 6.20 18.62
N MET A 23 20.28 5.17 17.79
CA MET A 23 20.63 5.33 16.38
C MET A 23 19.38 5.22 15.52
N LEU A 24 19.27 6.07 14.49
CA LEU A 24 18.24 5.91 13.47
C LEU A 24 18.44 4.60 12.69
N TYR A 25 17.34 3.90 12.47
CA TYR A 25 17.31 2.69 11.65
C TYR A 25 17.70 3.00 10.20
N SER A 26 18.66 2.23 9.68
CA SER A 26 19.02 2.32 8.27
C SER A 26 17.96 1.64 7.41
N PRO A 27 17.39 2.30 6.38
CA PRO A 27 16.32 1.72 5.57
C PRO A 27 16.67 0.37 4.91
N LEU A 28 17.95 0.12 4.62
CA LEU A 28 18.42 -1.07 3.89
C LEU A 28 19.13 -2.11 4.77
N LYS A 29 19.61 -1.72 5.96
CA LYS A 29 20.43 -2.58 6.83
C LYS A 29 19.74 -2.99 8.12
N THR A 30 18.51 -2.54 8.34
CA THR A 30 17.76 -2.88 9.54
C THR A 30 17.38 -4.37 9.51
N PRO A 31 17.80 -5.16 10.52
CA PRO A 31 17.43 -6.56 10.58
C PRO A 31 15.91 -6.71 10.78
N THR A 32 15.29 -7.70 10.15
CA THR A 32 13.83 -7.90 10.24
C THR A 32 13.32 -8.16 11.66
N ALA A 33 14.20 -8.60 12.58
CA ALA A 33 13.84 -8.75 13.99
C ALA A 33 13.62 -7.40 14.69
N ALA A 34 14.41 -6.37 14.33
CA ALA A 34 14.24 -5.03 14.86
C ALA A 34 13.00 -4.32 14.29
N LEU A 35 12.50 -4.78 13.12
CA LEU A 35 11.22 -4.32 12.58
C LEU A 35 10.01 -4.60 13.50
N GLY A 36 10.18 -5.46 14.51
CA GLY A 36 9.18 -5.73 15.53
C GLY A 36 8.79 -4.50 16.36
N GLU A 37 9.68 -3.51 16.51
CA GLU A 37 9.42 -2.30 17.30
C GLU A 37 8.27 -1.44 16.74
N TRP A 38 8.05 -1.48 15.42
CA TRP A 38 6.94 -0.78 14.76
C TRP A 38 5.64 -1.59 14.74
N GLY A 39 5.66 -2.79 15.31
CA GLY A 39 4.53 -3.69 15.38
C GLY A 39 4.79 -5.03 14.72
N ILE A 40 4.21 -6.08 15.29
CA ILE A 40 4.33 -7.47 14.84
C ILE A 40 3.92 -7.61 13.36
N GLY A 41 2.85 -6.93 12.95
CA GLY A 41 2.39 -6.94 11.55
C GLY A 41 3.41 -6.40 10.56
N VAL A 42 4.15 -5.35 10.92
CA VAL A 42 5.19 -4.76 10.08
C VAL A 42 6.37 -5.73 9.92
N ALA A 43 6.83 -6.32 11.03
CA ALA A 43 7.91 -7.30 11.02
C ALA A 43 7.57 -8.54 10.20
N MET A 44 6.36 -9.08 10.38
CA MET A 44 5.88 -10.24 9.62
C MET A 44 5.76 -9.93 8.12
N TYR A 45 5.26 -8.73 7.77
CA TYR A 45 5.13 -8.31 6.38
C TYR A 45 6.47 -8.27 5.65
N PHE A 46 7.46 -7.54 6.19
CA PHE A 46 8.77 -7.42 5.53
C PHE A 46 9.55 -8.73 5.51
N SER A 47 9.45 -9.54 6.58
CA SER A 47 10.06 -10.87 6.61
C SER A 47 9.48 -11.80 5.52
N THR A 48 8.17 -11.70 5.29
CA THR A 48 7.46 -12.45 4.25
C THR A 48 7.86 -11.97 2.86
N LEU A 49 7.85 -10.65 2.64
CA LEU A 49 8.18 -10.05 1.36
C LEU A 49 9.57 -10.48 0.87
N TYR A 50 10.58 -10.42 1.75
CA TYR A 50 11.93 -10.84 1.41
C TYR A 50 12.00 -12.33 0.99
N LYS A 51 11.30 -13.20 1.72
CA LYS A 51 11.27 -14.64 1.42
C LYS A 51 10.52 -14.93 0.13
N VAL A 52 9.37 -14.29 -0.09
CA VAL A 52 8.60 -14.42 -1.33
C VAL A 52 9.42 -13.95 -2.53
N ALA A 53 10.13 -12.82 -2.41
CA ALA A 53 11.03 -12.35 -3.46
C ALA A 53 12.11 -13.38 -3.81
N LEU A 54 12.75 -13.98 -2.81
CA LEU A 54 13.75 -15.03 -3.00
C LEU A 54 13.15 -16.30 -3.63
N LEU A 55 11.99 -16.74 -3.17
CA LEU A 55 11.28 -17.90 -3.72
C LEU A 55 10.87 -17.69 -5.18
N LEU A 56 10.31 -16.52 -5.51
CA LEU A 56 9.94 -16.17 -6.87
C LEU A 56 11.17 -16.03 -7.77
N LEU A 57 12.30 -15.54 -7.26
CA LEU A 57 13.55 -15.50 -7.99
C LEU A 57 14.05 -16.90 -8.34
N ILE A 58 14.03 -17.84 -7.39
CA ILE A 58 14.42 -19.23 -7.63
C ILE A 58 13.45 -19.90 -8.61
N ALA A 59 12.14 -19.72 -8.44
CA ALA A 59 11.14 -20.24 -9.36
C ALA A 59 11.34 -19.67 -10.78
N GLY A 60 11.64 -18.38 -10.88
CA GLY A 60 12.00 -17.71 -12.13
C GLY A 60 13.22 -18.35 -12.80
N LEU A 61 14.27 -18.65 -12.03
CA LEU A 61 15.46 -19.36 -12.53
C LEU A 61 15.15 -20.78 -13.02
N ILE A 62 14.25 -21.51 -12.35
CA ILE A 62 13.79 -22.83 -12.82
C ILE A 62 13.06 -22.69 -14.16
N THR A 63 12.14 -21.72 -14.27
CA THR A 63 11.39 -21.48 -15.51
C THR A 63 12.22 -20.87 -16.64
N LEU A 64 13.42 -20.38 -16.35
CA LEU A 64 14.32 -19.78 -17.35
C LEU A 64 14.72 -20.80 -18.42
N ALA A 65 14.82 -22.09 -18.08
CA ALA A 65 15.09 -23.15 -19.04
C ALA A 65 14.03 -23.19 -20.16
N ASN A 66 12.76 -23.03 -19.79
CA ASN A 66 11.66 -22.98 -20.75
C ASN A 66 11.69 -21.70 -21.59
N ALA A 67 12.02 -20.57 -20.97
CA ALA A 67 12.16 -19.31 -21.69
C ALA A 67 13.29 -19.37 -22.74
N ILE A 68 14.41 -20.04 -22.42
CA ILE A 68 15.50 -20.29 -23.38
C ILE A 68 15.05 -21.21 -24.51
N TYR A 69 14.27 -22.27 -24.21
CA TYR A 69 13.72 -23.16 -25.23
C TYR A 69 12.79 -22.40 -26.20
N TYR A 70 11.88 -21.57 -25.70
CA TYR A 70 10.99 -20.78 -26.56
C TYR A 70 11.75 -19.75 -27.41
N ASN A 71 12.92 -19.31 -26.96
CA ASN A 71 13.81 -18.48 -27.77
C ASN A 71 14.65 -19.29 -28.78
N SER A 72 14.73 -20.62 -28.66
CA SER A 72 15.61 -21.46 -29.48
C SER A 72 15.06 -21.67 -30.89
N ALA A 73 15.93 -21.84 -31.88
CA ALA A 73 15.57 -22.13 -33.29
C ALA A 73 14.77 -23.43 -33.46
N GLU A 74 14.83 -24.32 -32.48
CA GLU A 74 14.04 -25.55 -32.47
C GLU A 74 12.55 -25.29 -32.27
N TYR A 75 12.18 -24.29 -31.48
CA TYR A 75 10.79 -23.92 -31.25
C TYR A 75 10.21 -23.10 -32.42
N ASP A 76 10.95 -22.09 -32.89
CA ASP A 76 10.55 -21.21 -34.00
C ASP A 76 11.67 -21.13 -35.05
N ALA A 77 11.55 -21.90 -36.12
CA ALA A 77 12.58 -21.98 -37.16
C ALA A 77 12.59 -20.76 -38.12
N SER A 78 11.68 -19.79 -37.94
CA SER A 78 11.58 -18.67 -38.88
C SER A 78 12.74 -17.69 -38.75
N ASP A 79 13.35 -17.33 -39.89
CA ASP A 79 14.30 -16.21 -40.00
C ASP A 79 13.63 -14.86 -39.70
N ASN A 80 12.29 -14.82 -39.60
CA ASN A 80 11.49 -13.65 -39.26
C ASN A 80 11.48 -13.30 -37.77
N ARG A 81 12.26 -14.00 -36.93
CA ARG A 81 12.55 -13.63 -35.53
C ARG A 81 12.85 -12.13 -35.37
N VAL A 82 13.45 -11.51 -36.39
CA VAL A 82 13.92 -10.11 -36.37
C VAL A 82 12.78 -9.08 -36.57
N SER A 83 11.58 -9.46 -37.04
CA SER A 83 10.47 -8.50 -37.26
C SER A 83 9.47 -8.38 -36.10
N SER A 84 9.63 -9.17 -35.03
CA SER A 84 8.92 -8.95 -33.77
C SER A 84 9.52 -7.72 -33.08
N THR A 85 8.90 -6.55 -33.21
CA THR A 85 9.35 -5.29 -32.61
C THR A 85 9.40 -5.29 -31.08
N ASN A 86 8.99 -6.38 -30.42
CA ASN A 86 9.01 -6.50 -28.97
C ASN A 86 9.97 -7.60 -28.52
N PRO A 87 11.14 -7.24 -27.96
CA PRO A 87 12.10 -8.23 -27.46
C PRO A 87 11.53 -9.09 -26.32
N LEU A 88 10.46 -8.62 -25.67
CA LEU A 88 9.74 -9.36 -24.63
C LEU A 88 9.06 -10.64 -25.15
N LEU A 89 8.72 -10.70 -26.43
CA LEU A 89 8.01 -11.84 -27.01
C LEU A 89 8.91 -13.07 -27.16
N HIS A 90 10.24 -12.89 -27.22
CA HIS A 90 11.21 -13.98 -27.41
C HIS A 90 11.31 -14.96 -26.24
N LEU A 91 10.89 -14.55 -25.04
CA LEU A 91 10.90 -15.40 -23.84
C LEU A 91 9.53 -16.06 -23.58
N SER A 92 8.56 -15.83 -24.47
CA SER A 92 7.20 -16.32 -24.34
C SER A 92 6.90 -17.43 -25.34
N ALA A 93 5.87 -18.24 -25.06
CA ALA A 93 5.41 -19.30 -25.96
C ALA A 93 4.59 -18.75 -27.16
N VAL A 94 4.94 -17.56 -27.66
CA VAL A 94 4.30 -16.94 -28.82
C VAL A 94 5.04 -17.40 -30.07
N CYS A 95 4.32 -18.07 -30.96
CA CYS A 95 4.85 -18.54 -32.23
C CYS A 95 4.81 -17.43 -33.29
N SER A 96 5.96 -17.10 -33.89
CA SER A 96 6.04 -16.16 -35.00
C SER A 96 6.00 -16.86 -36.36
N ASP A 97 6.46 -18.11 -36.44
CA ASP A 97 6.37 -18.94 -37.65
C ASP A 97 4.93 -19.40 -37.90
N THR A 98 4.30 -18.77 -38.89
CA THR A 98 2.89 -18.99 -39.21
C THR A 98 2.68 -19.09 -40.71
N GLU A 99 1.82 -20.02 -41.12
CA GLU A 99 1.42 -20.18 -42.53
C GLU A 99 -0.09 -20.09 -42.69
N TRP A 100 -0.54 -19.69 -43.87
CA TRP A 100 -1.95 -19.68 -44.21
C TRP A 100 -2.34 -21.03 -44.81
N VAL A 101 -3.19 -21.78 -44.11
CA VAL A 101 -3.68 -23.10 -44.55
C VAL A 101 -5.15 -22.98 -44.95
N GLU A 102 -5.52 -23.62 -46.06
CA GLU A 102 -6.92 -23.71 -46.50
C GLU A 102 -7.71 -24.59 -45.51
N CYS A 103 -8.77 -24.04 -44.91
CA CYS A 103 -9.64 -24.80 -44.03
C CYS A 103 -10.91 -25.22 -44.76
N ILE A 104 -11.10 -26.55 -44.85
CA ILE A 104 -12.17 -27.18 -45.61
C ILE A 104 -13.55 -27.03 -44.90
N ASN A 105 -13.56 -26.90 -43.57
CA ASN A 105 -14.79 -26.89 -42.75
C ASN A 105 -14.99 -25.61 -41.90
N CYS A 106 -14.20 -24.56 -42.14
CA CYS A 106 -14.30 -23.33 -41.35
C CYS A 106 -15.32 -22.37 -41.94
N LYS A 107 -16.20 -21.81 -41.09
CA LYS A 107 -17.05 -20.69 -41.47
C LYS A 107 -16.37 -19.36 -41.09
N GLU A 108 -16.52 -18.37 -41.95
CA GLU A 108 -15.85 -17.06 -41.82
C GLU A 108 -16.34 -16.25 -40.60
N ASP A 109 -17.56 -16.51 -40.12
CA ASP A 109 -18.19 -15.86 -38.97
C ASP A 109 -17.58 -16.23 -37.62
N VAL A 110 -16.78 -17.31 -37.55
CA VAL A 110 -16.18 -17.80 -36.30
C VAL A 110 -14.84 -17.11 -35.98
N TYR A 111 -14.18 -16.52 -36.98
CA TYR A 111 -12.81 -16.02 -36.83
C TYR A 111 -12.70 -14.52 -37.09
N THR A 112 -11.95 -13.81 -36.25
CA THR A 112 -11.63 -12.39 -36.51
C THR A 112 -10.71 -12.26 -37.73
N SER A 113 -10.84 -11.16 -38.47
CA SER A 113 -10.08 -10.85 -39.70
C SER A 113 -8.54 -10.88 -39.55
N ALA A 114 -8.03 -10.84 -38.32
CA ALA A 114 -6.61 -11.02 -38.02
C ALA A 114 -6.10 -12.47 -38.18
N PHE A 115 -6.99 -13.47 -38.09
CA PHE A 115 -6.64 -14.90 -38.09
C PHE A 115 -7.24 -15.68 -39.26
N ALA A 116 -8.21 -15.11 -39.98
CA ALA A 116 -8.83 -15.70 -41.15
C ALA A 116 -8.87 -14.70 -42.33
N LYS A 117 -8.59 -15.19 -43.53
CA LYS A 117 -8.69 -14.44 -44.78
C LYS A 117 -9.45 -15.25 -45.81
N SER A 118 -10.57 -14.70 -46.29
CA SER A 118 -11.35 -15.28 -47.38
C SER A 118 -10.80 -14.81 -48.73
N VAL A 119 -10.58 -15.73 -49.65
CA VAL A 119 -10.17 -15.42 -51.03
C VAL A 119 -11.26 -15.94 -51.96
N ASN A 120 -11.90 -15.03 -52.72
CA ASN A 120 -12.96 -15.32 -53.69
C ASN A 120 -14.22 -16.01 -53.11
N SER A 121 -14.56 -15.78 -51.84
CA SER A 121 -15.80 -16.23 -51.18
C SER A 121 -16.04 -17.76 -51.15
N ALA A 122 -15.08 -18.56 -51.62
CA ALA A 122 -15.18 -20.02 -51.70
C ALA A 122 -14.10 -20.75 -50.88
N LYS A 123 -13.00 -20.07 -50.54
CA LYS A 123 -11.89 -20.66 -49.77
C LYS A 123 -11.53 -19.76 -48.60
N VAL A 124 -11.59 -20.33 -47.40
CA VAL A 124 -11.18 -19.66 -46.16
C VAL A 124 -9.78 -20.14 -45.79
N PHE A 125 -8.84 -19.22 -45.69
CA PHE A 125 -7.50 -19.48 -45.17
C PHE A 125 -7.44 -19.06 -43.71
N VAL A 126 -6.86 -19.91 -42.87
CA VAL A 126 -6.65 -19.64 -41.44
C VAL A 126 -5.16 -19.66 -41.17
N LYS A 127 -4.73 -18.78 -40.27
CA LYS A 127 -3.34 -18.69 -39.84
C LYS A 127 -3.02 -19.88 -38.91
N HIS A 128 -2.16 -20.78 -39.37
CA HIS A 128 -1.69 -21.97 -38.66
C HIS A 128 -0.29 -21.74 -38.09
N ASN A 129 -0.07 -22.14 -36.85
CA ASN A 129 1.24 -22.02 -36.19
C ASN A 129 2.11 -23.22 -36.54
N LYS A 130 3.33 -22.98 -37.04
CA LYS A 130 4.29 -24.04 -37.37
C LYS A 130 5.19 -24.43 -36.22
N CYS A 131 5.25 -23.63 -35.17
CA CYS A 131 6.09 -23.93 -34.02
C CYS A 131 5.71 -25.27 -33.41
N LYS A 132 6.72 -26.03 -32.99
CA LYS A 132 6.48 -27.27 -32.25
C LYS A 132 5.67 -26.93 -31.01
N GLY A 133 4.58 -27.68 -30.78
CA GLY A 133 3.78 -27.53 -29.56
C GLY A 133 4.63 -27.77 -28.32
N ALA A 134 4.11 -27.40 -27.14
CA ALA A 134 4.82 -27.66 -25.89
C ALA A 134 5.09 -29.17 -25.74
N GLU A 135 6.36 -29.55 -25.90
CA GLU A 135 6.80 -30.92 -25.70
C GLU A 135 6.68 -31.31 -24.21
N MET A 136 6.65 -32.61 -23.95
CA MET A 136 6.47 -33.15 -22.60
C MET A 136 7.54 -32.61 -21.64
N ASP A 137 8.76 -32.39 -22.13
CA ASP A 137 9.89 -31.88 -21.35
C ASP A 137 9.63 -30.46 -20.80
N GLN A 138 9.11 -29.55 -21.62
CA GLN A 138 8.80 -28.17 -21.21
C GLN A 138 7.66 -28.15 -20.18
N SER A 139 6.69 -29.04 -20.38
CA SER A 139 5.56 -29.22 -19.46
C SER A 139 6.03 -29.74 -18.10
N MET A 140 6.99 -30.67 -18.07
CA MET A 140 7.57 -31.19 -16.84
C MET A 140 8.33 -30.13 -16.04
N VAL A 141 9.06 -29.22 -16.69
CA VAL A 141 9.75 -28.12 -15.99
C VAL A 141 8.74 -27.15 -15.37
N THR A 142 7.67 -26.80 -16.09
CA THR A 142 6.61 -25.92 -15.55
C THR A 142 5.88 -26.58 -14.38
N LEU A 143 5.55 -27.87 -14.50
CA LEU A 143 4.95 -28.65 -13.42
C LEU A 143 5.88 -28.73 -12.21
N GLY A 144 7.18 -28.95 -12.44
CA GLY A 144 8.21 -28.95 -11.40
C GLY A 144 8.30 -27.62 -10.66
N ALA A 145 8.30 -26.50 -11.38
CA ALA A 145 8.30 -25.15 -10.79
C ALA A 145 7.02 -24.89 -9.97
N LEU A 146 5.87 -25.37 -10.43
CA LEU A 146 4.60 -25.25 -9.71
C LEU A 146 4.59 -26.08 -8.41
N VAL A 147 5.04 -27.34 -8.46
CA VAL A 147 5.16 -28.20 -7.28
C VAL A 147 6.17 -27.61 -6.29
N PHE A 148 7.30 -27.09 -6.78
CA PHE A 148 8.29 -26.38 -5.98
C PHE A 148 7.66 -25.19 -5.25
N LEU A 149 6.93 -24.33 -5.96
CA LEU A 149 6.23 -23.19 -5.35
C LEU A 149 5.23 -23.63 -4.29
N LEU A 150 4.42 -24.66 -4.55
CA LEU A 150 3.47 -25.19 -3.57
C LEU A 150 4.15 -25.66 -2.28
N ILE A 151 5.26 -26.41 -2.40
CA ILE A 151 6.03 -26.88 -1.24
C ILE A 151 6.62 -25.69 -0.49
N CYS A 152 7.25 -24.74 -1.19
CA CYS A 152 7.86 -23.58 -0.57
C CYS A 152 6.84 -22.67 0.14
N PHE A 153 5.66 -22.45 -0.44
CA PHE A 153 4.60 -21.69 0.21
C PHE A 153 4.03 -22.44 1.42
N GLY A 154 3.88 -23.77 1.36
CA GLY A 154 3.49 -24.58 2.52
C GLY A 154 4.50 -24.48 3.67
N LEU A 155 5.80 -24.55 3.35
CA LEU A 155 6.88 -24.35 4.34
C LEU A 155 6.92 -22.91 4.86
N LEU A 156 6.62 -21.91 4.03
CA LEU A 156 6.55 -20.51 4.42
C LEU A 156 5.39 -20.24 5.38
N ASP A 157 4.20 -20.79 5.12
CA ASP A 157 3.04 -20.70 6.04
C ASP A 157 3.39 -21.35 7.39
N TRP A 158 3.95 -22.55 7.37
CA TRP A 158 4.40 -23.22 8.59
C TRP A 158 5.44 -22.38 9.36
N TYR A 159 6.40 -21.81 8.65
CA TYR A 159 7.42 -20.93 9.22
C TYR A 159 6.82 -19.64 9.81
N GLN A 160 5.86 -19.01 9.11
CA GLN A 160 5.20 -17.78 9.55
C GLN A 160 4.47 -17.99 10.86
N ARG A 161 3.71 -19.09 11.00
CA ARG A 161 3.05 -19.44 12.27
C ARG A 161 4.03 -19.58 13.43
N LYS A 162 5.23 -20.12 13.18
CA LYS A 162 6.30 -20.21 14.19
C LYS A 162 6.99 -18.88 14.48
N LEU A 163 6.99 -17.97 13.51
CA LEU A 163 7.55 -16.64 13.66
C LEU A 163 6.61 -15.74 14.45
N GLU A 164 5.30 -15.84 14.20
CA GLU A 164 4.24 -15.12 14.92
C GLU A 164 4.35 -15.36 16.42
N VAL A 165 4.38 -16.63 16.85
CA VAL A 165 4.53 -17.00 18.28
C VAL A 165 5.77 -16.36 18.89
N ARG A 166 6.90 -16.39 18.18
CA ARG A 166 8.14 -15.76 18.69
C ARG A 166 8.05 -14.25 18.77
N PHE A 167 7.36 -13.59 17.84
CA PHE A 167 7.21 -12.15 17.90
C PHE A 167 6.27 -11.74 19.03
N ASP A 168 5.18 -12.47 19.21
CA ASP A 168 4.24 -12.26 20.32
C ASP A 168 4.93 -12.39 21.69
N GLU A 169 5.73 -13.44 21.87
CA GLU A 169 6.50 -13.65 23.11
C GLU A 169 7.54 -12.56 23.40
N ASN A 170 8.11 -11.93 22.37
CA ASN A 170 9.18 -10.95 22.54
C ASN A 170 8.67 -9.52 22.75
N TRP A 171 7.44 -9.20 22.32
CA TRP A 171 6.90 -7.85 22.35
C TRP A 171 5.69 -7.78 23.28
N MET A 172 5.88 -7.16 24.45
CA MET A 172 4.77 -6.92 25.37
C MET A 172 4.08 -5.61 25.00
N THR A 173 2.81 -5.70 24.66
CA THR A 173 1.94 -4.59 24.30
C THR A 173 0.99 -4.25 25.45
N ALA A 174 0.46 -3.02 25.47
CA ALA A 174 -0.55 -2.65 26.47
C ALA A 174 -1.84 -3.50 26.34
N SER A 175 -2.11 -4.06 25.16
CA SER A 175 -3.20 -5.01 24.93
C SER A 175 -3.06 -6.31 25.74
N ASP A 176 -1.83 -6.76 26.01
CA ASP A 176 -1.61 -8.02 26.74
C ASP A 176 -1.99 -7.91 28.22
N TYR A 177 -2.08 -6.67 28.72
CA TYR A 177 -2.43 -6.35 30.11
C TYR A 177 -3.77 -5.63 30.26
N SER A 178 -4.53 -5.47 29.17
CA SER A 178 -5.81 -4.77 29.20
C SER A 178 -6.95 -5.68 28.77
N VAL A 179 -8.08 -5.54 29.44
CA VAL A 179 -9.31 -6.28 29.15
C VAL A 179 -10.39 -5.28 28.76
N LEU A 180 -11.02 -5.50 27.61
CA LEU A 180 -12.16 -4.71 27.17
C LEU A 180 -13.47 -5.37 27.60
N VAL A 181 -14.16 -4.73 28.55
CA VAL A 181 -15.49 -5.13 28.98
C VAL A 181 -16.53 -4.45 28.10
N LYS A 182 -17.35 -5.25 27.41
CA LYS A 182 -18.43 -4.76 26.54
C LYS A 182 -19.77 -4.90 27.24
N ASN A 183 -20.70 -3.97 26.96
CA ASN A 183 -22.06 -3.96 27.48
C ASN A 183 -22.14 -3.91 29.03
N PRO A 184 -21.55 -2.89 29.68
CA PRO A 184 -21.68 -2.71 31.12
C PRO A 184 -23.13 -2.39 31.52
N PRO A 185 -23.51 -2.60 32.79
CA PRO A 185 -24.73 -2.05 33.37
C PRO A 185 -24.83 -0.54 33.16
N LYS A 186 -26.06 -0.01 33.02
CA LYS A 186 -26.31 1.41 32.65
C LYS A 186 -25.82 2.43 33.70
N ASP A 187 -25.71 1.99 34.94
CA ASP A 187 -25.30 2.74 36.12
C ASP A 187 -23.79 2.73 36.36
N ALA A 188 -23.05 1.82 35.73
CA ALA A 188 -21.63 1.58 35.98
C ALA A 188 -20.71 2.61 35.29
N LYS A 189 -20.80 3.86 35.76
CA LYS A 189 -20.10 5.04 35.21
C LYS A 189 -18.90 5.49 36.05
N ASP A 190 -18.69 4.90 37.23
CA ASP A 190 -17.57 5.25 38.11
C ASP A 190 -16.40 4.27 37.88
N PRO A 191 -15.22 4.74 37.44
CA PRO A 191 -14.06 3.86 37.24
C PRO A 191 -13.55 3.23 38.54
N GLU A 192 -13.74 3.88 39.70
CA GLU A 192 -13.27 3.33 40.99
C GLU A 192 -14.15 2.17 41.47
N GLU A 193 -15.45 2.18 41.16
CA GLU A 193 -16.35 1.06 41.41
C GLU A 193 -15.90 -0.19 40.62
N TRP A 194 -15.61 -0.02 39.33
CA TRP A 194 -15.10 -1.10 38.49
C TRP A 194 -13.75 -1.63 38.95
N LYS A 195 -12.85 -0.73 39.37
CA LYS A 195 -11.56 -1.12 39.94
C LYS A 195 -11.76 -1.96 41.19
N THR A 196 -12.60 -1.51 42.12
CA THR A 196 -12.93 -2.23 43.36
C THR A 196 -13.56 -3.60 43.05
N PHE A 197 -14.45 -3.67 42.06
CA PHE A 197 -15.06 -4.91 41.61
C PHE A 197 -14.03 -5.91 41.06
N PHE A 198 -13.15 -5.47 40.16
CA PHE A 198 -12.13 -6.35 39.58
C PHE A 198 -11.03 -6.73 40.57
N GLU A 199 -10.68 -5.86 41.52
CA GLU A 199 -9.71 -6.17 42.58
C GLU A 199 -10.16 -7.32 43.48
N GLN A 200 -11.47 -7.59 43.61
CA GLN A 200 -11.96 -8.75 44.38
C GLN A 200 -11.58 -10.10 43.75
N TRP A 201 -11.42 -10.14 42.43
CA TRP A 201 -11.17 -11.38 41.68
C TRP A 201 -9.74 -11.50 41.18
N ALA A 202 -9.01 -10.39 41.20
CA ALA A 202 -7.65 -10.36 40.72
C ALA A 202 -6.69 -10.82 41.83
N GLU A 203 -5.92 -11.88 41.55
CA GLU A 203 -4.80 -12.29 42.42
C GLU A 203 -3.71 -11.21 42.52
N LYS A 204 -3.69 -10.29 41.55
CA LYS A 204 -2.77 -9.15 41.44
C LYS A 204 -3.55 -7.84 41.38
N GLN A 205 -2.93 -6.74 41.78
CA GLN A 205 -3.56 -5.41 41.80
C GLN A 205 -3.97 -4.94 40.38
N VAL A 206 -5.18 -4.37 40.27
CA VAL A 206 -5.65 -3.68 39.07
C VAL A 206 -4.96 -2.32 38.98
N THR A 207 -4.17 -2.08 37.93
CA THR A 207 -3.40 -0.84 37.80
C THR A 207 -4.27 0.38 37.52
N CYS A 208 -5.23 0.26 36.60
CA CYS A 208 -6.07 1.36 36.15
C CYS A 208 -7.37 0.82 35.57
N CYS A 209 -8.48 1.52 35.80
CA CYS A 209 -9.74 1.30 35.10
C CYS A 209 -10.16 2.59 34.41
N THR A 210 -10.58 2.49 33.15
CA THR A 210 -11.10 3.64 32.40
C THR A 210 -12.40 3.26 31.72
N ILE A 211 -13.31 4.21 31.66
CA ILE A 211 -14.64 4.02 31.07
C ILE A 211 -14.68 4.76 29.73
N ALA A 212 -15.12 4.05 28.70
CA ALA A 212 -15.38 4.66 27.41
C ALA A 212 -16.60 5.58 27.51
N LEU A 213 -16.37 6.88 27.41
CA LEU A 213 -17.42 7.89 27.38
C LEU A 213 -17.97 8.05 25.95
N ASP A 214 -19.27 8.33 25.83
CA ASP A 214 -19.89 8.64 24.54
C ASP A 214 -19.56 10.07 24.10
N ASN A 215 -18.30 10.26 23.69
CA ASN A 215 -17.76 11.55 23.28
C ASN A 215 -17.78 11.70 21.74
N GLN A 216 -18.70 11.05 21.04
CA GLN A 216 -18.70 11.05 19.57
C GLN A 216 -18.80 12.46 18.99
N ASP A 217 -19.69 13.29 19.53
CA ASP A 217 -19.90 14.64 19.00
C ASP A 217 -18.72 15.56 19.34
N LEU A 218 -18.11 15.39 20.52
CA LEU A 218 -16.87 16.07 20.87
C LEU A 218 -15.73 15.66 19.93
N LEU A 219 -15.58 14.37 19.65
CA LEU A 219 -14.56 13.87 18.72
C LEU A 219 -14.77 14.40 17.31
N LYS A 220 -16.03 14.44 16.83
CA LYS A 220 -16.37 15.06 15.53
C LYS A 220 -16.00 16.54 15.51
N ALA A 221 -16.35 17.30 16.54
CA ALA A 221 -16.01 18.72 16.65
C ALA A 221 -14.49 18.94 16.69
N LEU A 222 -13.74 18.11 17.42
CA LEU A 222 -12.28 18.17 17.46
C LEU A 222 -11.63 17.83 16.10
N ILE A 223 -12.18 16.86 15.38
CA ILE A 223 -11.74 16.52 14.02
C ILE A 223 -12.01 17.68 13.07
N GLN A 224 -13.22 18.26 13.11
CA GLN A 224 -13.58 19.43 12.30
C GLN A 224 -12.65 20.61 12.60
N ARG A 225 -12.42 20.93 13.88
CA ARG A 225 -11.48 21.96 14.30
C ARG A 225 -10.07 21.71 13.77
N ARG A 226 -9.59 20.45 13.79
CA ARG A 226 -8.27 20.10 13.23
C ARG A 226 -8.22 20.31 11.71
N ILE A 227 -9.28 19.97 10.99
CA ILE A 227 -9.38 20.21 9.54
C ILE A 227 -9.34 21.71 9.24
N TYR A 228 -10.16 22.50 9.95
CA TYR A 228 -10.21 23.95 9.75
C TYR A 228 -8.87 24.63 10.09
N LYS A 229 -8.21 24.21 11.18
CA LYS A 229 -6.87 24.71 11.52
C LYS A 229 -5.85 24.40 10.42
N PHE A 230 -5.89 23.20 9.84
CA PHE A 230 -5.02 22.82 8.73
C PHE A 230 -5.31 23.61 7.44
N GLU A 231 -6.58 23.84 7.11
CA GLU A 231 -6.97 24.68 5.98
C GLU A 231 -6.49 26.13 6.16
N LEU A 232 -6.69 26.69 7.34
CA LEU A 232 -6.26 28.04 7.68
C LEU A 232 -4.73 28.17 7.60
N GLU A 233 -3.99 27.19 8.13
CA GLU A 233 -2.54 27.10 8.00
C GLU A 233 -2.08 27.14 6.54
N ASN A 234 -2.74 26.38 5.67
CA ASN A 234 -2.38 26.34 4.26
C ASN A 234 -2.64 27.68 3.57
N ILE A 235 -3.76 28.35 3.88
CA ILE A 235 -4.07 29.68 3.34
C ILE A 235 -3.02 30.71 3.81
N LEU A 236 -2.68 30.73 5.10
CA LEU A 236 -1.70 31.66 5.66
C LEU A 236 -0.27 31.40 5.15
N LYS A 237 0.12 30.13 4.99
CA LYS A 237 1.40 29.74 4.37
C LYS A 237 1.49 30.21 2.91
N LEU A 238 0.43 30.07 2.12
CA LEU A 238 0.37 30.61 0.76
C LEU A 238 0.50 32.14 0.74
N ALA A 239 -0.07 32.81 1.75
CA ALA A 239 0.04 34.25 1.94
C ALA A 239 1.40 34.72 2.50
N LYS A 240 2.33 33.79 2.80
CA LYS A 240 3.64 34.04 3.44
C LYS A 240 3.53 34.74 4.81
N VAL A 241 2.45 34.49 5.55
CA VAL A 241 2.27 35.02 6.90
C VAL A 241 2.59 33.91 7.90
N THR A 242 3.66 34.08 8.68
CA THR A 242 4.00 33.19 9.79
C THR A 242 3.26 33.66 11.05
N VAL A 243 2.27 32.89 11.49
CA VAL A 243 1.45 33.19 12.68
C VAL A 243 1.47 31.98 13.59
N ASN A 244 1.51 32.22 14.91
CA ASN A 244 1.26 31.16 15.88
C ASN A 244 -0.24 30.88 15.95
N LEU A 245 -0.67 29.67 15.59
CA LEU A 245 -2.09 29.31 15.54
C LEU A 245 -2.68 28.89 16.89
N ASP A 246 -1.88 28.95 17.96
CA ASP A 246 -2.36 28.73 19.33
C ASP A 246 -2.71 30.04 20.03
N ASP A 247 -2.43 31.20 19.40
CA ASP A 247 -2.82 32.52 19.88
C ASP A 247 -3.99 33.06 19.04
N ASP A 248 -5.21 32.91 19.58
CA ASP A 248 -6.45 33.32 18.91
C ASP A 248 -6.45 34.79 18.48
N VAL A 249 -5.76 35.66 19.24
CA VAL A 249 -5.70 37.10 18.94
C VAL A 249 -4.81 37.35 17.72
N GLN A 250 -3.65 36.69 17.65
CA GLN A 250 -2.75 36.82 16.50
C GLN A 250 -3.36 36.24 15.23
N VAL A 251 -4.06 35.11 15.34
CA VAL A 251 -4.75 34.50 14.20
C VAL A 251 -5.83 35.43 13.65
N ARG A 252 -6.67 36.01 14.52
CA ARG A 252 -7.71 36.97 14.11
C ARG A 252 -7.12 38.20 13.41
N ASP A 253 -6.06 38.80 13.95
CA ASP A 253 -5.41 39.97 13.36
C ASP A 253 -4.77 39.63 11.99
N ALA A 254 -4.08 38.50 11.89
CA ALA A 254 -3.46 38.06 10.64
C ALA A 254 -4.49 37.75 9.54
N VAL A 255 -5.60 37.12 9.91
CA VAL A 255 -6.69 36.82 8.97
C VAL A 255 -7.40 38.10 8.54
N THR A 256 -7.65 39.03 9.46
CA THR A 256 -8.24 40.34 9.14
C THR A 256 -7.35 41.11 8.16
N LYS A 257 -6.04 41.19 8.42
CA LYS A 257 -5.07 41.82 7.51
C LYS A 257 -5.01 41.13 6.15
N PHE A 258 -5.09 39.80 6.12
CA PHE A 258 -5.13 39.04 4.88
C PHE A 258 -6.38 39.37 4.06
N VAL A 259 -7.55 39.40 4.70
CA VAL A 259 -8.84 39.73 4.07
C VAL A 259 -8.83 41.17 3.54
N GLU A 260 -8.35 42.13 4.34
CA GLU A 260 -8.21 43.53 3.93
C GLU A 260 -7.30 43.69 2.71
N LYS A 261 -6.14 43.03 2.72
CA LYS A 261 -5.21 43.04 1.57
C LYS A 261 -5.86 42.44 0.32
N ASN A 262 -6.56 41.32 0.46
CA ASN A 262 -7.18 40.61 -0.66
C ASN A 262 -8.42 41.36 -1.21
N ASN A 263 -9.05 42.20 -0.39
CA ASN A 263 -10.13 43.11 -0.79
C ASN A 263 -9.61 44.42 -1.42
N ALA A 264 -8.42 44.88 -1.01
CA ALA A 264 -7.76 46.06 -1.56
C ALA A 264 -7.14 45.80 -2.94
N GLU A 265 -6.73 44.56 -3.24
CA GLU A 265 -6.31 44.18 -4.59
C GLU A 265 -7.52 44.21 -5.55
N THR A 266 -7.57 45.24 -6.40
CA THR A 266 -8.59 45.40 -7.44
C THR A 266 -8.63 44.17 -8.35
N ARG A 267 -9.68 43.37 -8.20
CA ARG A 267 -9.90 42.16 -9.00
C ARG A 267 -10.04 42.52 -10.47
N SER A 268 -9.12 42.00 -11.30
CA SER A 268 -9.20 42.13 -12.75
C SER A 268 -10.51 41.54 -13.29
N CYS A 269 -11.07 42.10 -14.36
CA CYS A 269 -12.38 41.75 -14.92
C CYS A 269 -12.61 40.24 -15.16
N MET A 270 -11.53 39.49 -15.41
CA MET A 270 -11.55 38.03 -15.56
C MET A 270 -11.87 37.27 -14.26
N ALA A 271 -11.41 37.78 -13.11
CA ALA A 271 -11.68 37.17 -11.80
C ALA A 271 -13.16 37.30 -11.40
N THR A 272 -13.83 38.37 -11.85
CA THR A 272 -15.28 38.55 -11.69
C THR A 272 -16.05 37.49 -12.47
N LEU A 273 -15.60 37.16 -13.69
CA LEU A 273 -16.26 36.18 -14.55
C LEU A 273 -16.14 34.73 -14.01
N PHE A 274 -14.97 34.38 -13.45
CA PHE A 274 -14.74 33.10 -12.77
C PHE A 274 -15.54 32.98 -11.46
N GLY A 275 -15.67 34.08 -10.71
CA GLY A 275 -16.41 34.11 -9.44
C GLY A 275 -17.92 33.87 -9.58
N TYR A 276 -18.53 34.32 -10.69
CA TYR A 276 -19.97 34.14 -10.92
C TYR A 276 -20.35 32.80 -11.54
N THR A 277 -19.43 32.13 -12.26
CA THR A 277 -19.76 30.91 -13.02
C THR A 277 -19.21 29.62 -12.38
N ILE A 278 -17.99 29.64 -11.84
CA ILE A 278 -17.31 28.41 -11.39
C ILE A 278 -17.49 28.17 -9.88
N LEU A 279 -17.58 29.23 -9.09
CA LEU A 279 -17.78 29.14 -7.64
C LEU A 279 -19.13 28.47 -7.23
N PRO A 280 -20.27 28.75 -7.90
CA PRO A 280 -21.53 28.06 -7.62
C PRO A 280 -21.45 26.56 -7.95
N LEU A 281 -20.70 26.22 -8.99
CA LEU A 281 -20.52 24.85 -9.47
C LEU A 281 -19.63 24.04 -8.51
N LEU A 282 -18.55 24.64 -7.97
CA LEU A 282 -17.70 24.03 -6.95
C LEU A 282 -18.40 23.88 -5.57
N ARG A 283 -19.30 24.81 -5.22
CA ARG A 283 -20.13 24.69 -4.01
C ARG A 283 -21.09 23.49 -4.08
N LEU A 284 -21.59 23.19 -5.28
CA LEU A 284 -22.45 22.02 -5.53
C LEU A 284 -21.73 20.69 -5.27
N PHE A 285 -20.40 20.66 -5.42
CA PHE A 285 -19.54 19.50 -5.13
C PHE A 285 -18.87 19.53 -3.75
N LYS A 286 -19.24 20.45 -2.83
CA LYS A 286 -18.59 20.66 -1.52
C LYS A 286 -17.06 20.88 -1.58
N LEU A 287 -16.53 21.34 -2.73
CA LEU A 287 -15.09 21.54 -2.95
C LEU A 287 -14.65 23.00 -2.80
N SER A 288 -15.55 23.91 -2.42
CA SER A 288 -15.19 25.32 -2.24
C SER A 288 -14.49 25.52 -0.89
N PRO A 289 -13.29 26.14 -0.84
CA PRO A 289 -12.68 26.53 0.42
C PRO A 289 -13.61 27.52 1.15
N LEU A 290 -13.84 27.26 2.44
CA LEU A 290 -14.56 28.18 3.32
C LEU A 290 -13.82 29.52 3.35
N LYS A 291 -14.57 30.61 3.54
CA LYS A 291 -13.95 31.92 3.69
C LYS A 291 -13.06 31.91 4.94
N PRO A 292 -11.87 32.55 4.91
CA PRO A 292 -10.96 32.61 6.06
C PRO A 292 -11.64 33.13 7.33
N GLU A 293 -12.57 34.09 7.19
CA GLU A 293 -13.37 34.65 8.30
C GLU A 293 -14.21 33.59 9.01
N VAL A 294 -14.93 32.77 8.23
CA VAL A 294 -15.81 31.70 8.74
C VAL A 294 -14.98 30.57 9.36
N LEU A 295 -13.79 30.30 8.80
CA LEU A 295 -12.85 29.33 9.36
C LEU A 295 -12.36 29.75 10.76
N VAL A 296 -12.09 31.04 10.98
CA VAL A 296 -11.65 31.54 12.30
C VAL A 296 -12.77 31.47 13.33
N GLU A 297 -14.01 31.77 12.94
CA GLU A 297 -15.18 31.67 13.83
C GLU A 297 -15.52 30.21 14.20
N GLU A 298 -15.28 29.25 13.32
CA GLU A 298 -15.52 27.82 13.58
C GLU A 298 -14.37 27.12 14.35
N ILE A 299 -13.20 27.77 14.47
CA ILE A 299 -12.04 27.24 15.21
C ILE A 299 -12.05 27.64 16.69
N ILE A 300 -12.65 28.80 17.02
CA ILE A 300 -12.64 29.44 18.35
C ILE A 300 -13.95 29.15 19.08
#